data_AF-A0A0Q4G1E3-F1
#
_entry.id   AF-A0A0Q4G1E3-F1
#
_cell.length_a   1.000
_cell.length_b   1.000
_cell.length_c   1.000
_cell.angle_alpha   90.00
_cell.angle_beta   90.00
_cell.angle_gamma   90.00
#
_symmetry.space_group_name_H-M   'P 1'
#
loop_
_entity.id
_entity.type
_entity.pdbx_description
1 polymer ?
#
loop_
_entity_poly.entity_id
_entity_poly.type
_entity_poly.pdbx_seq_one_letter_code
_entity_poly.pdbx_strand_id
1 'polypeptide(L)'
;MKIPYLQPPTKLGEGFLNFAKEIHQKSVELGTKFTEEELAEFFNQSFSGKVRANFLLWIGDLNRIIEGINIMLGDLNQLKSDRHSMTGDPVIRSEFLFQSFFGEFFRLKEICKLFIKQLAKIKVLSNKNKEMLYDSYFTAFDWIYEIRNMMIHQGVTFKNYDVKFPEKFMTGLDPHEAEIFTKLVETSNTRQGTVEVQCAFYIWIISELMEHYLKFQHNMGDTLAELVLLYEDFALDITVSRND
;
A
#
# COMPACT_ATOMS: atom_id res chain seq x y z
N MET A 1 -3.93 -16.44 -3.96
CA MET A 1 -4.05 -15.39 -2.94
C MET A 1 -4.13 -14.04 -3.62
N LYS A 2 -4.96 -13.11 -3.13
CA LYS A 2 -5.09 -11.73 -3.66
C LYS A 2 -4.90 -10.75 -2.51
N ILE A 3 -4.01 -9.78 -2.69
CA ILE A 3 -3.79 -8.68 -1.73
C ILE A 3 -5.01 -7.75 -1.79
N PRO A 4 -5.64 -7.43 -0.65
CA PRO A 4 -6.79 -6.55 -0.62
C PRO A 4 -6.38 -5.11 -0.94
N TYR A 5 -7.29 -4.35 -1.54
CA TYR A 5 -7.09 -2.92 -1.76
C TYR A 5 -7.25 -2.14 -0.47
N LEU A 6 -6.45 -1.10 -0.35
CA LEU A 6 -6.57 -0.10 0.70
C LEU A 6 -7.90 0.63 0.57
N GLN A 7 -8.54 0.83 1.72
CA GLN A 7 -9.73 1.66 1.83
C GLN A 7 -9.33 3.04 2.35
N PRO A 8 -9.99 4.11 1.90
CA PRO A 8 -9.83 5.43 2.51
C PRO A 8 -10.17 5.39 4.01
N PRO A 9 -9.47 6.17 4.85
CA PRO A 9 -9.81 6.29 6.27
C PRO A 9 -11.28 6.72 6.46
N THR A 10 -12.04 5.97 7.25
CA THR A 10 -13.49 6.22 7.48
C THR A 10 -13.74 7.59 8.11
N LYS A 11 -12.84 8.05 8.99
CA LYS A 11 -12.90 9.35 9.66
C LYS A 11 -12.95 10.54 8.71
N LEU A 12 -12.42 10.43 7.49
CA LEU A 12 -12.52 11.51 6.50
C LEU A 12 -13.97 11.85 6.14
N GLY A 13 -14.91 10.90 6.30
CA GLY A 13 -16.34 11.13 6.13
C GLY A 13 -16.95 12.02 7.21
N GLU A 14 -16.38 12.07 8.42
CA GLU A 14 -16.93 12.86 9.53
C GLU A 14 -16.80 14.37 9.27
N GLY A 15 -15.68 14.82 8.71
CA GLY A 15 -15.54 16.26 8.42
C GLY A 15 -16.42 16.74 7.25
N PHE A 16 -16.93 15.85 6.39
CA PHE A 16 -17.97 16.23 5.41
C PHE A 16 -19.29 16.60 6.11
N LEU A 17 -19.68 15.83 7.13
CA LEU A 17 -20.86 16.13 7.95
C LEU A 17 -20.69 17.47 8.68
N ASN A 18 -19.49 17.79 9.17
CA ASN A 18 -19.22 19.05 9.83
C ASN A 18 -19.27 20.24 8.85
N PHE A 19 -18.67 20.11 7.66
CA PHE A 19 -18.79 21.10 6.59
C PHE A 19 -20.26 21.35 6.21
N ALA A 20 -21.06 20.28 6.05
CA ALA A 20 -22.48 20.40 5.70
C ALA A 20 -23.28 21.14 6.79
N LYS A 21 -23.00 20.88 8.07
CA LYS A 21 -23.62 21.61 9.19
C LYS A 21 -23.26 23.09 9.18
N GLU A 22 -21.99 23.42 8.94
CA GLU A 22 -21.51 24.80 8.95
C GLU A 22 -22.09 25.61 7.79
N ILE A 23 -22.14 25.04 6.58
CA ILE A 23 -22.81 25.67 5.44
C ILE A 23 -24.31 25.86 5.71
N HIS A 24 -24.98 24.87 6.30
CA HIS A 24 -26.39 25.00 6.67
C HIS A 24 -26.62 26.16 7.65
N GLN A 25 -25.78 26.28 8.68
CA GLN A 25 -25.87 27.37 9.64
C GLN A 25 -25.66 28.74 8.96
N LYS A 26 -24.70 28.85 8.05
CA LYS A 26 -24.48 30.07 7.26
C LYS A 26 -25.62 30.39 6.31
N SER A 27 -26.24 29.38 5.71
CA SER A 27 -27.41 29.58 4.85
C SER A 27 -28.57 30.19 5.64
N VAL A 28 -28.78 29.73 6.88
CA VAL A 28 -29.77 30.28 7.81
C VAL A 28 -29.42 31.73 8.18
N GLU A 29 -28.16 32.03 8.52
CA GLU A 29 -27.70 33.38 8.88
C GLU A 29 -27.85 34.39 7.72
N LEU A 30 -27.61 33.94 6.49
CA LEU A 30 -27.72 34.76 5.28
C LEU A 30 -29.14 34.80 4.70
N GLY A 31 -30.08 34.02 5.26
CA GLY A 31 -31.44 33.90 4.74
C GLY A 31 -31.51 33.34 3.31
N THR A 32 -30.51 32.55 2.90
CA THR A 32 -30.39 32.01 1.54
C THR A 32 -30.45 30.49 1.54
N LYS A 33 -30.85 29.90 0.40
CA LYS A 33 -30.76 28.46 0.15
C LYS A 33 -29.81 28.25 -1.02
N PHE A 34 -28.73 27.53 -0.79
CA PHE A 34 -27.81 27.11 -1.83
C PHE A 34 -28.36 25.87 -2.55
N THR A 35 -28.14 25.76 -3.85
CA THR A 35 -28.43 24.54 -4.61
C THR A 35 -27.42 23.44 -4.30
N GLU A 36 -27.73 22.18 -4.62
CA GLU A 36 -26.76 21.07 -4.47
C GLU A 36 -25.48 21.31 -5.28
N GLU A 37 -25.60 21.93 -6.46
CA GLU A 37 -24.48 22.24 -7.34
C GLU A 37 -23.56 23.31 -6.73
N GLU A 38 -24.15 24.37 -6.14
CA GLU A 38 -23.40 25.41 -5.44
C GLU A 38 -22.69 24.85 -4.19
N LEU A 39 -23.37 24.00 -3.42
CA LEU A 39 -22.80 23.33 -2.25
C LEU A 39 -21.61 22.43 -2.64
N ALA A 40 -21.75 21.67 -3.72
CA ALA A 40 -20.67 20.83 -4.25
C ALA A 40 -19.48 21.69 -4.72
N GLU A 41 -19.75 22.81 -5.38
CA GLU A 41 -18.70 23.74 -5.84
C GLU A 41 -17.96 24.38 -4.65
N PHE A 42 -18.69 24.87 -3.63
CA PHE A 42 -18.08 25.39 -2.41
C PHE A 42 -17.22 24.36 -1.71
N PHE A 43 -17.71 23.12 -1.58
CA PHE A 43 -16.94 22.04 -0.98
C PHE A 43 -15.66 21.75 -1.78
N ASN A 44 -15.78 21.56 -3.09
CA ASN A 44 -14.66 21.24 -3.96
C ASN A 44 -13.60 22.34 -4.01
N GLN A 45 -14.00 23.60 -3.85
CA GLN A 45 -13.08 24.73 -3.82
C GLN A 45 -12.48 24.97 -2.42
N SER A 46 -13.12 24.48 -1.36
CA SER A 46 -12.63 24.56 0.01
C SER A 46 -11.35 23.76 0.23
N PHE A 47 -10.62 24.09 1.31
CA PHE A 47 -9.50 23.29 1.78
C PHE A 47 -9.93 21.84 2.05
N SER A 48 -11.05 21.66 2.74
CA SER A 48 -11.60 20.37 3.17
C SER A 48 -11.88 19.42 1.99
N GLY A 49 -12.52 19.92 0.93
CA GLY A 49 -12.78 19.14 -0.28
C GLY A 49 -11.50 18.79 -1.05
N LYS A 50 -10.59 19.75 -1.22
CA LYS A 50 -9.31 19.51 -1.90
C LYS A 50 -8.45 18.46 -1.18
N VAL A 51 -8.37 18.50 0.15
CA VAL A 51 -7.57 17.54 0.92
C VAL A 51 -8.16 16.13 0.85
N ARG A 52 -9.48 15.98 0.94
CA ARG A 52 -10.14 14.68 0.77
C ARG A 52 -9.94 14.11 -0.63
N ALA A 53 -10.07 14.94 -1.67
CA ALA A 53 -9.79 14.51 -3.04
C ALA A 53 -8.34 14.00 -3.18
N ASN A 54 -7.36 14.70 -2.59
CA ASN A 54 -5.96 14.25 -2.59
C ASN A 54 -5.77 12.93 -1.84
N PHE A 55 -6.49 12.71 -0.73
CA PHE A 55 -6.48 11.42 -0.02
C PHE A 55 -7.01 10.28 -0.89
N LEU A 56 -8.12 10.51 -1.61
CA LEU A 56 -8.70 9.51 -2.51
C LEU A 56 -7.76 9.19 -3.67
N LEU A 57 -7.13 10.21 -4.26
CA LEU A 57 -6.12 10.04 -5.30
C LEU A 57 -4.92 9.25 -4.78
N TRP A 58 -4.44 9.57 -3.58
CA TRP A 58 -3.35 8.83 -2.94
C TRP A 58 -3.69 7.34 -2.76
N ILE A 59 -4.86 7.03 -2.22
CA ILE A 59 -5.33 5.64 -2.08
C ILE A 59 -5.47 4.97 -3.45
N GLY A 60 -5.99 5.68 -4.45
CA GLY A 60 -6.08 5.19 -5.83
C GLY A 60 -4.72 4.85 -6.43
N ASP A 61 -3.72 5.71 -6.24
CA ASP A 61 -2.35 5.50 -6.71
C ASP A 61 -1.72 4.28 -6.05
N LEU A 62 -1.89 4.12 -4.73
CA LEU A 62 -1.40 2.93 -4.01
C LEU A 62 -2.10 1.65 -4.50
N ASN A 63 -3.42 1.69 -4.68
CA ASN A 63 -4.20 0.55 -5.16
C ASN A 63 -3.83 0.13 -6.59
N ARG A 64 -3.42 1.08 -7.45
CA ARG A 64 -2.89 0.77 -8.77
C ARG A 64 -1.60 -0.06 -8.69
N ILE A 65 -0.73 0.25 -7.73
CA ILE A 65 0.49 -0.54 -7.50
C ILE A 65 0.15 -1.91 -6.91
N ILE A 66 -0.77 -1.98 -5.94
CA ILE A 66 -1.27 -3.25 -5.39
C ILE A 66 -1.84 -4.13 -6.48
N GLU A 67 -2.53 -3.57 -7.47
CA GLU A 67 -3.03 -4.34 -8.61
C GLU A 67 -1.89 -4.90 -9.47
N GLY A 68 -0.83 -4.12 -9.71
CA GLY A 68 0.39 -4.63 -10.35
C GLY A 68 1.01 -5.82 -9.59
N ILE A 69 1.04 -5.74 -8.25
CA ILE A 69 1.52 -6.83 -7.39
C ILE A 69 0.58 -8.05 -7.46
N ASN A 70 -0.73 -7.85 -7.51
CA ASN A 70 -1.69 -8.95 -7.69
C ASN A 70 -1.52 -9.66 -9.04
N ILE A 71 -1.20 -8.94 -10.10
CA ILE A 71 -0.86 -9.54 -11.41
C ILE A 71 0.40 -10.41 -11.28
N MET A 72 1.47 -9.88 -10.65
CA MET A 72 2.69 -10.66 -10.40
C MET A 72 2.44 -11.92 -9.58
N LEU A 73 1.59 -11.84 -8.54
CA LEU A 73 1.17 -13.00 -7.76
C LEU A 73 0.36 -14.00 -8.60
N GLY A 74 -0.48 -13.52 -9.51
CA GLY A 74 -1.20 -14.36 -10.47
C GLY A 74 -0.23 -15.14 -11.36
N ASP A 75 0.75 -14.46 -11.94
CA ASP A 75 1.77 -15.05 -12.81
C ASP A 75 2.65 -16.06 -12.05
N LEU A 76 3.05 -15.75 -10.81
CA LEU A 76 3.78 -16.69 -9.95
C LEU A 76 2.93 -17.93 -9.61
N ASN A 77 1.63 -17.77 -9.38
CA ASN A 77 0.73 -18.91 -9.13
C ASN A 77 0.55 -19.78 -10.38
N GLN A 78 0.51 -19.18 -11.58
CA GLN A 78 0.48 -19.92 -12.84
C GLN A 78 1.76 -20.73 -13.01
N LEU A 79 2.94 -20.12 -12.82
CA LEU A 79 4.23 -20.82 -12.88
C LEU A 79 4.39 -21.89 -11.80
N LYS A 80 3.82 -21.68 -10.60
CA LYS A 80 3.76 -22.68 -9.52
C LYS A 80 2.91 -23.90 -9.93
N SER A 81 1.84 -23.69 -10.69
CA SER A 81 0.89 -24.75 -11.06
C SER A 81 1.31 -25.50 -12.33
N ASP A 82 1.89 -24.76 -13.28
CA ASP A 82 2.40 -25.27 -14.54
C ASP A 82 3.63 -24.45 -14.96
N ARG A 83 4.80 -25.07 -14.90
CA ARG A 83 6.08 -24.48 -15.30
C ARG A 83 6.18 -24.10 -16.79
N HIS A 84 5.28 -24.60 -17.64
CA HIS A 84 5.24 -24.31 -19.08
C HIS A 84 4.14 -23.29 -19.45
N SER A 85 3.41 -22.78 -18.46
CA SER A 85 2.34 -21.78 -18.64
C SER A 85 2.80 -20.48 -19.30
N MET A 86 4.10 -20.16 -19.24
CA MET A 86 4.68 -18.94 -19.80
C MET A 86 5.86 -19.22 -20.71
N THR A 87 6.10 -18.33 -21.66
CA THR A 87 7.26 -18.39 -22.55
C THR A 87 8.56 -18.00 -21.84
N GLY A 88 9.66 -18.63 -22.24
CA GLY A 88 11.00 -18.41 -21.66
C GLY A 88 11.38 -19.44 -20.59
N ASP A 89 12.53 -19.24 -19.93
CA ASP A 89 12.97 -20.08 -18.81
C ASP A 89 12.13 -19.73 -17.55
N PRO A 90 11.37 -20.69 -16.97
CA PRO A 90 10.48 -20.41 -15.85
C PRO A 90 11.19 -20.05 -14.53
N VAL A 91 12.44 -20.49 -14.35
CA VAL A 91 13.27 -20.09 -13.20
C VAL A 91 13.59 -18.61 -13.32
N ILE A 92 14.10 -18.21 -14.48
CA ILE A 92 14.47 -16.82 -14.75
C ILE A 92 13.23 -15.91 -14.72
N ARG A 93 12.11 -16.39 -15.26
CA ARG A 93 10.82 -15.67 -15.25
C ARG A 93 10.36 -15.37 -13.82
N SER A 94 10.36 -16.37 -12.94
CA SER A 94 9.94 -16.19 -11.55
C SER A 94 10.92 -15.31 -10.76
N GLU A 95 12.23 -15.40 -11.01
CA GLU A 95 13.22 -14.46 -10.46
C GLU A 95 12.90 -13.01 -10.86
N PHE A 96 12.60 -12.76 -12.14
CA PHE A 96 12.24 -11.41 -12.61
C PHE A 96 10.94 -10.89 -11.99
N LEU A 97 9.89 -11.72 -11.91
CA LEU A 97 8.63 -11.33 -11.26
C LEU A 97 8.88 -10.92 -9.80
N PHE A 98 9.71 -11.68 -9.08
CA PHE A 98 10.04 -11.36 -7.69
C PHE A 98 10.91 -10.10 -7.56
N GLN A 99 11.85 -9.86 -8.48
CA GLN A 99 12.61 -8.61 -8.52
C GLN A 99 11.71 -7.40 -8.83
N SER A 100 10.77 -7.55 -9.76
CA SER A 100 9.78 -6.53 -10.11
C SER A 100 8.90 -6.16 -8.92
N PHE A 101 8.54 -7.14 -8.08
CA PHE A 101 7.80 -6.87 -6.84
C PHE A 101 8.52 -5.85 -5.95
N PHE A 102 9.83 -5.98 -5.72
CA PHE A 102 10.56 -5.00 -4.91
C PHE A 102 10.53 -3.60 -5.53
N GLY A 103 10.59 -3.51 -6.86
CA GLY A 103 10.43 -2.24 -7.58
C GLY A 103 9.08 -1.57 -7.26
N GLU A 104 8.00 -2.34 -7.37
CA GLU A 104 6.65 -1.84 -7.02
C GLU A 104 6.51 -1.56 -5.52
N PHE A 105 7.09 -2.39 -4.65
CA PHE A 105 7.08 -2.17 -3.21
C PHE A 105 7.74 -0.84 -2.82
N PHE A 106 8.91 -0.52 -3.37
CA PHE A 106 9.55 0.76 -3.09
C PHE A 106 8.78 1.93 -3.72
N ARG A 107 8.09 1.71 -4.83
CA ARG A 107 7.22 2.72 -5.43
C ARG A 107 6.04 3.08 -4.52
N LEU A 108 5.45 2.12 -3.80
CA LEU A 108 4.44 2.41 -2.76
C LEU A 108 4.98 3.40 -1.73
N LYS A 109 6.20 3.16 -1.21
CA LYS A 109 6.86 4.05 -0.24
C LYS A 109 7.08 5.46 -0.80
N GLU A 110 7.51 5.58 -2.05
CA GLU A 110 7.73 6.89 -2.67
C GLU A 110 6.42 7.67 -2.90
N ILE A 111 5.34 6.99 -3.29
CA ILE A 111 4.00 7.60 -3.38
C ILE A 111 3.58 8.17 -2.01
N CYS A 112 3.77 7.40 -0.93
CA CYS A 112 3.47 7.87 0.42
C CYS A 112 4.30 9.10 0.82
N LYS A 113 5.60 9.13 0.49
CA LYS A 113 6.43 10.31 0.74
C LYS A 113 5.93 11.55 0.00
N LEU A 114 5.55 11.41 -1.27
CA LEU A 114 4.99 12.52 -2.05
C LEU A 114 3.71 13.06 -1.42
N PHE A 115 2.83 12.18 -0.93
CA PHE A 115 1.61 12.60 -0.24
C PHE A 115 1.90 13.34 1.08
N ILE A 116 2.81 12.82 1.91
CA ILE A 116 3.24 13.50 3.15
C ILE A 116 3.86 14.87 2.84
N LYS A 117 4.67 14.97 1.77
CA LYS A 117 5.23 16.25 1.30
C LYS A 117 4.13 17.23 0.90
N GLN A 118 3.08 16.74 0.24
CA GLN A 118 1.92 17.55 -0.13
C GLN A 118 1.21 18.08 1.12
N LEU A 119 0.94 17.23 2.12
CA LEU A 119 0.32 17.63 3.39
C LEU A 119 1.15 18.70 4.13
N ALA A 120 2.49 18.60 4.09
CA ALA A 120 3.36 19.63 4.63
C ALA A 120 3.27 20.95 3.84
N LYS A 121 3.20 20.89 2.50
CA LYS A 121 3.06 22.07 1.64
C LYS A 121 1.79 22.86 1.93
N ILE A 122 0.69 22.16 2.25
CA ILE A 122 -0.59 22.76 2.60
C ILE A 122 -0.75 23.04 4.10
N LYS A 123 0.35 22.94 4.88
CA LYS A 123 0.45 23.26 6.31
C LYS A 123 -0.30 22.34 7.28
N VAL A 124 -0.87 21.23 6.82
CA VAL A 124 -1.39 20.17 7.73
C VAL A 124 -0.26 19.61 8.59
N LEU A 125 0.92 19.44 8.00
CA LEU A 125 2.10 18.93 8.70
C LEU A 125 3.15 20.03 8.84
N SER A 126 3.77 20.08 10.02
CA SER A 126 5.03 20.81 10.19
C SER A 126 6.18 20.07 9.49
N ASN A 127 7.29 20.77 9.21
CA ASN A 127 8.50 20.12 8.70
C ASN A 127 8.99 19.02 9.64
N LYS A 128 8.89 19.22 10.96
CA LYS A 128 9.26 18.21 11.97
C LYS A 128 8.40 16.95 11.81
N ASN A 129 7.08 17.09 11.72
CA ASN A 129 6.16 15.95 11.57
C ASN A 129 6.42 15.20 10.25
N LYS A 130 6.66 15.94 9.17
CA LYS A 130 6.99 15.38 7.86
C LYS A 130 8.24 14.48 7.92
N GLU A 131 9.34 14.95 8.54
CA GLU A 131 10.56 14.13 8.69
C GLU A 131 10.31 12.92 9.61
N MET A 132 9.59 13.08 10.73
CA MET A 132 9.25 11.95 11.62
C MET A 132 8.46 10.84 10.90
N LEU A 133 7.54 11.23 10.01
CA LEU A 133 6.78 10.26 9.22
C LEU A 133 7.66 9.57 8.17
N TYR A 134 8.59 10.28 7.54
CA TYR A 134 9.57 9.67 6.63
C TYR A 134 10.44 8.64 7.35
N ASP A 135 10.92 8.97 8.55
CA ASP A 135 11.72 8.08 9.38
C ASP A 135 10.90 6.85 9.78
N SER A 136 9.60 7.02 10.10
CA SER A 136 8.71 5.90 10.40
C SER A 136 8.58 4.91 9.24
N TYR A 137 8.46 5.39 8.00
CA TYR A 137 8.49 4.53 6.79
C TYR A 137 9.86 3.88 6.55
N PHE A 138 10.94 4.52 6.98
CA PHE A 138 12.27 3.93 6.88
C PHE A 138 12.40 2.79 7.89
N THR A 139 12.17 3.06 9.17
CA THR A 139 12.26 2.08 10.27
C THR A 139 11.31 0.91 10.11
N ALA A 140 10.10 1.11 9.58
CA ALA A 140 9.14 0.01 9.40
C ALA A 140 9.56 -1.00 8.30
N PHE A 141 10.40 -0.60 7.36
CA PHE A 141 10.66 -1.33 6.12
C PHE A 141 12.15 -1.40 5.74
N ASP A 142 13.06 -1.11 6.65
CA ASP A 142 14.51 -1.19 6.43
C ASP A 142 14.99 -2.64 6.20
N TRP A 143 14.47 -3.57 6.99
CA TRP A 143 14.71 -5.01 6.88
C TRP A 143 14.33 -5.60 5.51
N ILE A 144 13.43 -4.94 4.76
CA ILE A 144 13.06 -5.36 3.40
C ILE A 144 14.23 -5.23 2.43
N TYR A 145 15.13 -4.26 2.64
CA TYR A 145 16.35 -4.15 1.86
C TYR A 145 17.26 -5.35 2.11
N GLU A 146 17.30 -5.90 3.33
CA GLU A 146 18.08 -7.10 3.65
C GLU A 146 17.51 -8.32 2.93
N ILE A 147 16.19 -8.50 2.95
CA ILE A 147 15.52 -9.57 2.20
C ILE A 147 15.80 -9.43 0.71
N ARG A 148 15.62 -8.23 0.14
CA ARG A 148 15.93 -7.97 -1.26
C ARG A 148 17.39 -8.33 -1.57
N ASN A 149 18.34 -7.86 -0.76
CA ASN A 149 19.77 -8.06 -1.02
C ASN A 149 20.15 -9.54 -0.90
N MET A 150 19.64 -10.24 0.12
CA MET A 150 19.78 -11.69 0.26
C MET A 150 19.30 -12.40 -1.01
N MET A 151 18.10 -12.07 -1.47
CA MET A 151 17.46 -12.78 -2.58
C MET A 151 18.04 -12.41 -3.96
N ILE A 152 18.45 -11.16 -4.18
CA ILE A 152 19.01 -10.69 -5.44
C ILE A 152 20.50 -11.03 -5.57
N HIS A 153 21.29 -10.91 -4.49
CA HIS A 153 22.74 -11.10 -4.56
C HIS A 153 23.19 -12.52 -4.21
N GLN A 154 22.52 -13.21 -3.29
CA GLN A 154 22.87 -14.60 -2.98
C GLN A 154 22.15 -15.57 -3.92
N GLY A 155 21.06 -15.11 -4.56
CA GLY A 155 20.09 -15.96 -5.23
C GLY A 155 19.46 -16.91 -4.23
N VAL A 156 18.19 -17.30 -4.41
CA VAL A 156 17.79 -18.55 -3.77
C VAL A 156 18.53 -19.63 -4.54
N THR A 157 19.65 -20.09 -3.98
CA THR A 157 20.54 -21.05 -4.63
C THR A 157 19.92 -22.45 -4.56
N PHE A 158 18.75 -22.60 -5.18
CA PHE A 158 18.23 -23.88 -5.67
C PHE A 158 19.19 -24.55 -6.67
N LYS A 159 20.26 -23.84 -7.06
CA LYS A 159 21.20 -24.24 -8.10
C LYS A 159 22.16 -25.35 -7.67
N ASN A 160 22.40 -25.61 -6.37
CA ASN A 160 23.21 -26.75 -5.88
C ASN A 160 23.09 -26.92 -4.35
N TYR A 161 22.42 -28.00 -3.90
CA TYR A 161 22.42 -28.58 -2.53
C TYR A 161 21.88 -27.74 -1.34
N ASP A 162 21.14 -28.43 -0.46
CA ASP A 162 20.51 -27.99 0.80
C ASP A 162 19.87 -26.60 0.78
N VAL A 163 18.65 -26.54 0.23
CA VAL A 163 17.80 -25.37 0.38
C VAL A 163 17.33 -25.29 1.83
N LYS A 164 17.97 -24.41 2.60
CA LYS A 164 17.52 -24.08 3.96
C LYS A 164 16.48 -22.96 3.87
N PHE A 165 15.23 -23.32 4.10
CA PHE A 165 14.16 -22.34 4.20
C PHE A 165 14.13 -21.72 5.60
N PRO A 166 13.70 -20.45 5.72
CA PRO A 166 13.43 -19.86 7.03
C PRO A 166 12.42 -20.71 7.80
N GLU A 167 12.68 -20.96 9.09
CA GLU A 167 11.79 -21.74 9.96
C GLU A 167 10.36 -21.17 9.99
N LYS A 168 10.23 -19.83 9.96
CA LYS A 168 8.95 -19.12 9.89
C LYS A 168 8.15 -19.44 8.61
N PHE A 169 8.84 -19.72 7.49
CA PHE A 169 8.16 -20.14 6.26
C PHE A 169 7.61 -21.56 6.40
N MET A 170 8.45 -22.50 6.86
CA MET A 170 8.07 -23.92 7.01
C MET A 170 6.92 -24.10 8.02
N THR A 171 6.92 -23.32 9.09
CA THR A 171 5.86 -23.33 10.13
C THR A 171 4.62 -22.53 9.73
N GLY A 172 4.70 -21.69 8.69
CA GLY A 172 3.58 -20.92 8.15
C GLY A 172 2.77 -21.64 7.07
N LEU A 173 3.28 -22.76 6.53
CA LEU A 173 2.54 -23.62 5.61
C LEU A 173 1.53 -24.47 6.41
N ASP A 174 0.34 -24.71 5.85
CA ASP A 174 -0.56 -25.70 6.43
C ASP A 174 0.05 -27.12 6.31
N PRO A 175 -0.39 -28.10 7.12
CA PRO A 175 0.25 -29.42 7.15
C PRO A 175 0.27 -30.14 5.79
N HIS A 176 -0.74 -29.93 4.96
CA HIS A 176 -0.83 -30.54 3.63
C HIS A 176 0.09 -29.83 2.64
N GLU A 177 0.13 -28.50 2.66
CA GLU A 177 1.09 -27.71 1.87
C GLU A 177 2.54 -27.98 2.28
N ALA A 178 2.83 -28.12 3.58
CA ALA A 178 4.13 -28.46 4.10
C ALA A 178 4.58 -29.85 3.63
N GLU A 179 3.68 -30.85 3.65
CA GLU A 179 3.97 -32.20 3.16
C GLU A 179 4.25 -32.20 1.64
N ILE A 180 3.42 -31.51 0.84
CA ILE A 180 3.64 -31.34 -0.60
C ILE A 180 4.97 -30.64 -0.87
N PHE A 181 5.26 -29.58 -0.12
CA PHE A 181 6.46 -28.79 -0.28
C PHE A 181 7.72 -29.58 0.08
N THR A 182 7.73 -30.27 1.23
CA THR A 182 8.83 -31.16 1.63
C THR A 182 9.04 -32.26 0.60
N LYS A 183 7.98 -32.89 0.10
CA LYS A 183 8.07 -33.91 -0.95
C LYS A 183 8.67 -33.35 -2.24
N LEU A 184 8.25 -32.16 -2.68
CA LEU A 184 8.82 -31.48 -3.86
C LEU A 184 10.31 -31.16 -3.68
N VAL A 185 10.71 -30.72 -2.49
CA VAL A 185 12.12 -30.46 -2.14
C VAL A 185 12.93 -31.76 -2.10
N GLU A 186 12.36 -32.88 -1.66
CA GLU A 186 13.07 -34.17 -1.59
C GLU A 186 13.16 -34.87 -2.96
N THR A 187 12.11 -34.80 -3.79
CA THR A 187 12.02 -35.57 -5.04
C THR A 187 12.40 -34.79 -6.29
N SER A 188 12.33 -33.45 -6.24
CA SER A 188 12.40 -32.59 -7.44
C SER A 188 13.45 -31.47 -7.33
N ASN A 189 14.44 -31.60 -6.44
CA ASN A 189 15.54 -30.64 -6.23
C ASN A 189 16.58 -30.62 -7.36
N THR A 190 16.09 -30.41 -8.58
CA THR A 190 16.87 -30.09 -9.76
C THR A 190 16.48 -28.68 -10.18
N ARG A 191 17.36 -27.95 -10.86
CA ARG A 191 17.08 -26.58 -11.36
C ARG A 191 15.74 -26.44 -12.11
N GLN A 192 15.26 -27.52 -12.72
CA GLN A 192 14.00 -27.56 -13.45
C GLN A 192 12.77 -27.94 -12.59
N GLY A 193 12.97 -28.69 -11.50
CA GLY A 193 11.90 -29.05 -10.55
C GLY A 193 11.73 -28.08 -9.38
N THR A 194 12.63 -27.11 -9.23
CA THR A 194 12.58 -26.12 -8.14
C THR A 194 11.73 -24.89 -8.45
N VAL A 195 11.21 -24.72 -9.68
CA VAL A 195 10.36 -23.57 -10.05
C VAL A 195 9.13 -23.45 -9.17
N GLU A 196 8.47 -24.57 -8.90
CA GLU A 196 7.22 -24.61 -8.13
C GLU A 196 7.49 -24.18 -6.67
N VAL A 197 8.56 -24.74 -6.10
CA VAL A 197 9.09 -24.43 -4.77
C VAL A 197 9.52 -22.95 -4.68
N GLN A 198 10.23 -22.46 -5.69
CA GLN A 198 10.67 -21.07 -5.79
C GLN A 198 9.49 -20.11 -5.86
N CYS A 199 8.50 -20.38 -6.71
CA CYS A 199 7.30 -19.56 -6.84
C CYS A 199 6.49 -19.57 -5.55
N ALA A 200 6.32 -20.73 -4.89
CA ALA A 200 5.65 -20.82 -3.60
C ALA A 200 6.35 -19.97 -2.53
N PHE A 201 7.68 -20.04 -2.45
CA PHE A 201 8.45 -19.23 -1.51
C PHE A 201 8.34 -17.72 -1.81
N TYR A 202 8.40 -17.32 -3.07
CA TYR A 202 8.23 -15.92 -3.48
C TYR A 202 6.83 -15.39 -3.18
N ILE A 203 5.78 -16.18 -3.45
CA ILE A 203 4.40 -15.83 -3.11
C ILE A 203 4.26 -15.60 -1.61
N TRP A 204 4.85 -16.47 -0.77
CA TRP A 204 4.83 -16.30 0.68
C TRP A 204 5.52 -15.00 1.12
N ILE A 205 6.75 -14.73 0.65
CA ILE A 205 7.46 -13.49 0.99
C ILE A 205 6.64 -12.26 0.59
N ILE A 206 6.15 -12.21 -0.66
CA ILE A 206 5.35 -11.08 -1.15
C ILE A 206 4.13 -10.87 -0.26
N SER A 207 3.44 -11.95 0.11
CA SER A 207 2.23 -11.91 0.92
C SER A 207 2.50 -11.36 2.32
N GLU A 208 3.53 -11.86 3.01
CA GLU A 208 3.96 -11.37 4.32
C GLU A 208 4.33 -9.89 4.26
N LEU A 209 5.15 -9.49 3.28
CA LEU A 209 5.58 -8.09 3.13
C LEU A 209 4.40 -7.16 2.88
N MET A 210 3.46 -7.58 2.04
CA MET A 210 2.28 -6.78 1.73
C MET A 210 1.29 -6.72 2.89
N GLU A 211 1.16 -7.78 3.70
CA GLU A 211 0.35 -7.72 4.93
C GLU A 211 0.92 -6.69 5.92
N HIS A 212 2.24 -6.72 6.16
CA HIS A 212 2.90 -5.74 7.02
C HIS A 212 2.74 -4.31 6.48
N TYR A 213 2.89 -4.15 5.16
CA TYR A 213 2.67 -2.86 4.50
C TYR A 213 1.24 -2.36 4.68
N LEU A 214 0.23 -3.18 4.39
CA LEU A 214 -1.17 -2.79 4.49
C LEU A 214 -1.55 -2.38 5.91
N LYS A 215 -1.08 -3.13 6.93
CA LYS A 215 -1.33 -2.80 8.33
C LYS A 215 -0.70 -1.46 8.72
N PHE A 216 0.56 -1.24 8.33
CA PHE A 216 1.24 0.03 8.57
C PHE A 216 0.53 1.19 7.85
N GLN A 217 0.16 0.97 6.60
CA GLN A 217 -0.47 1.95 5.73
C GLN A 217 -1.88 2.34 6.23
N HIS A 218 -2.63 1.40 6.80
CA HIS A 218 -3.91 1.66 7.43
C HIS A 218 -3.75 2.60 8.64
N ASN A 219 -2.88 2.26 9.58
CA ASN A 219 -2.60 3.08 10.76
C ASN A 219 -2.09 4.48 10.38
N MET A 220 -1.23 4.55 9.36
CA MET A 220 -0.71 5.80 8.82
C MET A 220 -1.82 6.64 8.20
N GLY A 221 -2.70 6.02 7.40
CA GLY A 221 -3.85 6.67 6.80
C GLY A 221 -4.77 7.29 7.86
N ASP A 222 -5.09 6.54 8.91
CA ASP A 222 -5.94 7.01 10.01
C ASP A 222 -5.29 8.17 10.77
N THR A 223 -3.99 8.06 11.08
CA THR A 223 -3.23 9.13 11.74
C THR A 223 -3.24 10.42 10.90
N LEU A 224 -2.99 10.30 9.60
CA LEU A 224 -2.99 11.47 8.71
C LEU A 224 -4.39 12.07 8.56
N ALA A 225 -5.45 11.25 8.57
CA ALA A 225 -6.83 11.73 8.53
C ALA A 225 -7.18 12.53 9.79
N GLU A 226 -6.77 12.04 10.97
CA GLU A 226 -6.94 12.77 12.24
C GLU A 226 -6.22 14.12 12.23
N LEU A 227 -4.99 14.18 11.72
CA LEU A 227 -4.24 15.43 11.62
C LEU A 227 -4.89 16.43 10.67
N VAL A 228 -5.50 15.96 9.58
CA VAL A 228 -6.29 16.81 8.68
C VAL A 228 -7.52 17.37 9.39
N LEU A 229 -8.29 16.51 10.08
CA LEU A 229 -9.49 16.96 10.79
C LEU A 229 -9.14 17.96 11.89
N LEU A 230 -8.08 17.71 12.65
CA LEU A 230 -7.60 18.64 13.66
C LEU A 230 -7.15 19.97 13.04
N TYR A 231 -6.44 19.93 11.91
CA TYR A 231 -6.08 21.16 11.20
C TYR A 231 -7.31 21.91 10.71
N GLU A 232 -8.33 21.21 10.20
CA GLU A 232 -9.61 21.79 9.79
C GLU A 232 -10.27 22.52 10.96
N ASP A 233 -10.39 21.88 12.12
CA ASP A 233 -10.99 22.48 13.32
C ASP A 233 -10.24 23.74 13.81
N PHE A 234 -8.91 23.79 13.67
CA PHE A 234 -8.11 24.95 14.07
C PHE A 234 -8.02 26.05 13.00
N ALA A 235 -8.11 25.72 11.72
CA ALA A 235 -7.86 26.65 10.61
C ALA A 235 -9.14 27.15 9.91
N LEU A 236 -10.28 26.47 10.07
CA LEU A 236 -11.58 26.91 9.56
C LEU A 236 -12.25 27.87 10.52
N ASP A 237 -11.65 29.06 10.70
CA ASP A 237 -12.42 30.23 11.12
C ASP A 237 -12.95 30.88 9.83
N ILE A 238 -14.06 30.37 9.29
CA ILE A 238 -14.58 30.84 8.00
C ILE A 238 -15.10 32.27 8.16
N THR A 239 -14.30 33.25 7.78
CA THR A 239 -14.67 34.67 7.73
C THR A 239 -15.57 34.92 6.52
N VAL A 240 -16.85 35.25 6.77
CA VAL A 240 -17.77 35.74 5.72
C VAL A 240 -17.60 37.24 5.63
N SER A 241 -16.93 37.74 4.59
CA SER A 241 -16.96 39.16 4.26
C SER A 241 -18.27 39.46 3.54
N ARG A 242 -19.13 40.31 4.13
CA ARG A 242 -20.18 40.99 3.36
C ARG A 242 -19.48 41.90 2.35
N ASN A 243 -19.75 41.70 1.06
CA ASN A 243 -19.48 42.74 0.09
C ASN A 243 -20.57 43.81 0.31
N ASP A 244 -20.18 44.90 0.96
CA ASP A 244 -20.96 46.15 0.98
C ASP A 244 -20.94 46.80 -0.41
#